data_AF-A0A1H4HWC0-F1
#
_entry.id   AF-A0A1H4HWC0-F1
#
_cell.length_a   1.000
_cell.length_b   1.000
_cell.length_c   1.000
_cell.angle_alpha   90.00
_cell.angle_beta   90.00
_cell.angle_gamma   90.00
#
_symmetry.space_group_name_H-M   'P 1'
#
loop_
_entity.id
_entity.type
_entity.pdbx_description
1 polymer ?
#
loop_
_entity_poly.entity_id
_entity_poly.type
_entity_poly.pdbx_seq_one_letter_code
_entity_poly.pdbx_strand_id
1 'polypeptide(L)'
;MAKTDRKGGRSPNVSKSGKRKAVGRRRSTNAAFRKSARRKVSDAALLVEDEFNNLRAAHRAYDCVQNLLTPLSPLEVDEFRIHPLELSALMEVVNAEMVRRIQTVTDAIESVREALH
;
A
#
# COMPACT_ATOMS: atom_id res chain seq x y z
N MET A 1 -88.86 1.66 5.66
CA MET A 1 -88.07 0.92 4.65
C MET A 1 -86.60 1.15 4.92
N ALA A 2 -85.84 0.08 5.19
CA ALA A 2 -84.41 0.10 5.46
C ALA A 2 -83.61 -0.04 4.16
N LYS A 3 -82.54 0.73 3.97
CA LYS A 3 -81.31 0.32 3.25
C LYS A 3 -80.10 1.08 3.78
N THR A 4 -79.18 0.31 4.34
CA THR A 4 -77.80 0.62 4.69
C THR A 4 -76.92 0.77 3.46
N ASP A 5 -75.90 1.63 3.48
CA ASP A 5 -74.65 1.35 2.77
C ASP A 5 -73.45 2.05 3.44
N ARG A 6 -72.64 1.26 4.14
CA ARG A 6 -71.28 1.63 4.57
C ARG A 6 -70.31 1.00 3.57
N LYS A 7 -69.58 1.82 2.80
CA LYS A 7 -68.38 1.37 2.09
C LYS A 7 -67.13 1.94 2.75
N GLY A 8 -66.49 1.11 3.57
CA GLY A 8 -65.08 1.25 3.90
C GLY A 8 -64.20 0.86 2.71
N GLY A 9 -63.05 1.53 2.57
CA GLY A 9 -62.15 1.31 1.43
C GLY A 9 -60.72 1.76 1.67
N ARG A 10 -59.96 0.91 2.39
CA ARG A 10 -58.52 0.66 2.33
C ARG A 10 -57.54 1.85 2.38
N SER A 11 -56.94 1.99 3.55
CA SER A 11 -55.58 2.55 3.72
C SER A 11 -54.54 1.59 3.09
N PRO A 12 -53.53 2.06 2.35
CA PRO A 12 -52.50 1.19 1.81
C PRO A 12 -51.55 0.81 2.95
N ASN A 13 -51.62 -0.46 3.37
CA ASN A 13 -50.61 -1.07 4.21
C ASN A 13 -49.27 -1.07 3.46
N VAL A 14 -48.42 -0.08 3.76
CA VAL A 14 -47.01 -0.07 3.32
C VAL A 14 -46.30 -1.23 4.03
N SER A 15 -46.03 -2.28 3.27
CA SER A 15 -45.36 -3.52 3.69
C SER A 15 -44.00 -3.25 4.36
N LYS A 16 -43.98 -3.17 5.70
CA LYS A 16 -42.76 -3.06 6.54
C LYS A 16 -41.72 -4.18 6.30
N SER A 17 -42.13 -5.31 5.73
CA SER A 17 -41.28 -6.48 5.45
C SER A 17 -40.22 -6.24 4.36
N GLY A 18 -40.56 -5.51 3.29
CA GLY A 18 -39.62 -5.21 2.20
C GLY A 18 -38.50 -4.24 2.61
N LYS A 19 -38.83 -3.28 3.47
CA LYS A 19 -37.88 -2.28 3.99
C LYS A 19 -36.78 -2.93 4.85
N ARG A 20 -37.13 -3.94 5.66
CA ARG A 20 -36.15 -4.67 6.49
C ARG A 20 -35.16 -5.50 5.67
N LYS A 21 -35.62 -6.21 4.63
CA LYS A 21 -34.73 -6.95 3.70
C LYS A 21 -33.82 -6.03 2.88
N ALA A 22 -34.33 -4.90 2.40
CA ALA A 22 -33.54 -3.92 1.66
C ALA A 22 -32.43 -3.27 2.52
N VAL A 23 -32.74 -2.96 3.78
CA VAL A 23 -31.75 -2.40 4.73
C VAL A 23 -30.67 -3.44 5.10
N GLY A 24 -31.05 -4.71 5.29
CA GLY A 24 -30.10 -5.81 5.53
C GLY A 24 -29.14 -6.02 4.35
N ARG A 25 -29.67 -6.03 3.12
CA ARG A 25 -28.87 -6.18 1.90
C ARG A 25 -27.93 -4.99 1.66
N ARG A 26 -28.37 -3.75 1.91
CA ARG A 26 -27.50 -2.56 1.81
C ARG A 26 -26.39 -2.54 2.87
N ARG A 27 -26.67 -3.03 4.07
CA ARG A 27 -25.66 -3.16 5.14
C ARG A 27 -24.62 -4.23 4.80
N SER A 28 -25.02 -5.37 4.24
CA SER A 28 -24.07 -6.42 3.85
C SER A 28 -23.17 -5.99 2.70
N THR A 29 -23.70 -5.26 1.70
CA THR A 29 -22.90 -4.72 0.59
C THR A 29 -21.92 -3.65 1.06
N ASN A 30 -22.33 -2.76 1.97
CA ASN A 30 -21.43 -1.76 2.55
C ASN A 30 -20.34 -2.40 3.42
N ALA A 31 -20.66 -3.45 4.18
CA ALA A 31 -19.67 -4.18 4.97
C ALA A 31 -18.64 -4.90 4.10
N ALA A 32 -19.10 -5.55 3.01
CA ALA A 32 -18.21 -6.20 2.04
C ALA A 32 -17.29 -5.19 1.33
N PHE A 33 -17.84 -4.04 0.90
CA PHE A 33 -17.07 -2.95 0.29
C PHE A 33 -16.01 -2.38 1.25
N ARG A 34 -16.38 -2.13 2.51
CA ARG A 34 -15.41 -1.69 3.53
C ARG A 34 -14.32 -2.71 3.79
N LYS A 35 -14.65 -4.01 3.75
CA LYS A 35 -13.68 -5.09 3.93
C LYS A 35 -12.71 -5.18 2.75
N SER A 36 -13.19 -5.03 1.52
CA SER A 36 -12.32 -5.02 0.33
C SER A 36 -11.43 -3.78 0.28
N ALA A 37 -11.95 -2.59 0.60
CA ALA A 37 -11.15 -1.37 0.70
C ALA A 37 -10.04 -1.50 1.76
N ARG A 38 -10.36 -2.03 2.95
CA ARG A 38 -9.35 -2.29 3.99
C ARG A 38 -8.25 -3.27 3.56
N ARG A 39 -8.62 -4.31 2.79
CA ARG A 39 -7.64 -5.25 2.24
C ARG A 39 -6.71 -4.55 1.25
N LYS A 40 -7.26 -3.77 0.31
CA LYS A 40 -6.45 -2.99 -0.63
C LYS A 40 -5.46 -2.05 0.06
N VAL A 41 -5.91 -1.33 1.09
CA VAL A 41 -5.04 -0.47 1.90
C VAL A 41 -3.96 -1.29 2.62
N SER A 42 -4.32 -2.44 3.19
CA SER A 42 -3.37 -3.33 3.86
C SER A 42 -2.33 -3.87 2.89
N ASP A 43 -2.74 -4.33 1.71
CA ASP A 43 -1.86 -4.88 0.69
C ASP A 43 -0.89 -3.79 0.17
N ALA A 44 -1.39 -2.58 -0.06
CA ALA A 44 -0.56 -1.44 -0.45
C ALA A 44 0.42 -1.03 0.65
N ALA A 45 0.02 -1.08 1.93
CA ALA A 45 0.91 -0.77 3.05
C ALA A 45 2.03 -1.80 3.21
N LEU A 46 1.73 -3.09 3.03
CA LEU A 46 2.74 -4.15 3.00
C LEU A 46 3.72 -3.96 1.85
N LEU A 47 3.24 -3.59 0.67
CA LEU A 47 4.11 -3.27 -0.48
C LEU A 47 5.07 -2.13 -0.16
N VAL A 48 4.61 -1.07 0.51
CA VAL A 48 5.50 0.04 0.94
C VAL A 48 6.56 -0.46 1.91
N GLU A 49 6.21 -1.31 2.87
CA GLU A 49 7.16 -1.87 3.82
C GLU A 49 8.23 -2.73 3.12
N ASP A 50 7.81 -3.58 2.18
CA ASP A 50 8.70 -4.42 1.39
C ASP A 50 9.66 -3.57 0.55
N GLU A 51 9.15 -2.57 -0.18
CA GLU A 51 10.00 -1.72 -1.02
C GLU A 51 10.92 -0.82 -0.21
N PHE A 52 10.48 -0.35 0.96
CA PHE A 52 11.34 0.41 1.87
C PHE A 52 12.49 -0.45 2.41
N ASN A 53 12.22 -1.72 2.75
CA ASN A 53 13.25 -2.67 3.16
C ASN A 53 14.24 -2.95 2.01
N ASN A 54 13.75 -3.05 0.77
CA ASN A 54 14.61 -3.18 -0.42
C ASN A 54 15.50 -1.96 -0.62
N LEU A 55 14.97 -0.75 -0.47
CA LEU A 55 15.74 0.50 -0.52
C LEU A 55 16.82 0.52 0.57
N ARG A 56 16.49 0.10 1.79
CA ARG A 56 17.46 0.01 2.89
C ARG A 56 18.60 -0.97 2.57
N ALA A 57 18.31 -2.08 1.91
CA ALA A 57 19.33 -3.03 1.48
C ALA A 57 20.26 -2.42 0.41
N ALA A 58 19.69 -1.72 -0.58
CA ALA A 58 20.47 -1.01 -1.60
C ALA A 58 21.35 0.09 -0.98
N HIS A 59 20.85 0.84 0.00
CA HIS A 59 21.62 1.86 0.70
C HIS A 59 22.81 1.27 1.47
N ARG A 60 22.61 0.12 2.13
CA ARG A 60 23.73 -0.57 2.80
C ARG A 60 24.80 -1.02 1.80
N ALA A 61 24.40 -1.53 0.64
CA ALA A 61 25.35 -1.90 -0.40
C ALA A 61 26.15 -0.68 -0.89
N TYR A 62 25.47 0.46 -1.07
CA TYR A 62 26.12 1.74 -1.38
C TYR A 62 27.14 2.14 -0.31
N ASP A 63 26.74 2.14 0.96
CA ASP A 63 27.63 2.50 2.08
C ASP A 63 28.85 1.57 2.16
N CYS A 64 28.66 0.26 1.95
CA CYS A 64 29.76 -0.71 1.93
C CYS A 64 30.79 -0.39 0.85
N VAL A 65 30.34 -0.14 -0.38
CA VAL A 65 31.24 0.21 -1.50
C VAL A 65 31.90 1.56 -1.23
N GLN A 66 31.15 2.55 -0.75
CA GLN A 66 31.67 3.87 -0.41
C GLN A 66 32.75 3.81 0.68
N ASN A 67 32.59 2.94 1.69
CA ASN A 67 33.58 2.75 2.75
C ASN A 67 34.87 2.11 2.22
N LEU A 68 34.79 1.18 1.26
CA LEU A 68 35.97 0.61 0.59
C LEU A 68 36.73 1.64 -0.24
N LEU A 69 36.01 2.62 -0.81
CA LEU A 69 36.58 3.73 -1.57
C LEU A 69 37.14 4.85 -0.68
N THR A 70 36.73 4.89 0.59
CA THR A 70 37.18 5.93 1.52
C THR A 70 38.59 5.58 2.00
N PRO A 71 39.57 6.50 1.93
CA PRO A 71 40.91 6.21 2.41
C PRO A 71 40.88 5.88 3.90
N LEU A 72 41.16 4.63 4.26
CA LEU A 72 41.36 4.23 5.65
C LEU A 72 42.71 4.77 6.14
N SER A 73 42.75 5.24 7.39
CA SER A 73 43.96 5.71 8.06
C SER A 73 45.10 4.68 7.90
N PRO A 74 46.35 5.11 7.62
CA PRO A 74 47.47 4.21 7.30
C PRO A 74 47.90 3.24 8.41
N LEU A 75 47.22 3.24 9.55
CA LEU A 75 47.57 2.44 10.74
C LEU A 75 46.82 1.12 10.85
N GLU A 76 45.74 0.89 10.12
CA GLU A 76 44.89 -0.31 10.30
C GLU A 76 44.24 -0.78 8.99
N VAL A 77 44.99 -1.27 8.01
CA VAL A 77 44.39 -2.15 7.00
C VAL A 77 45.41 -3.17 6.51
N ASP A 78 45.25 -4.40 7.00
CA ASP A 78 45.82 -5.57 6.33
C ASP A 78 45.19 -5.72 4.92
N GLU A 79 46.07 -5.89 3.94
CA GLU A 79 45.90 -6.64 2.68
C GLU A 79 45.01 -6.16 1.52
N PHE A 80 44.00 -5.27 1.69
CA PHE A 80 43.14 -4.89 0.56
C PHE A 80 43.49 -3.54 -0.08
N ARG A 81 44.44 -3.54 -1.01
CA ARG A 81 44.69 -2.41 -1.91
C ARG A 81 43.73 -2.44 -3.10
N ILE A 82 42.45 -2.15 -2.86
CA ILE A 82 41.49 -1.97 -3.95
C ILE A 82 41.66 -0.55 -4.51
N HIS A 83 41.98 -0.43 -5.79
CA HIS A 83 42.04 0.86 -6.43
C HIS A 83 40.62 1.39 -6.65
N PRO A 84 40.29 2.67 -6.35
CA PRO A 84 38.93 3.19 -6.48
C PRO A 84 38.27 2.96 -7.85
N LEU A 85 39.08 2.96 -8.91
CA LEU A 85 38.65 2.66 -10.28
C LEU A 85 38.15 1.22 -10.46
N GLU A 86 38.63 0.25 -9.67
CA GLU A 86 38.21 -1.15 -9.77
C GLU A 86 36.76 -1.36 -9.28
N LEU A 87 36.25 -0.44 -8.47
CA LEU A 87 34.86 -0.47 -7.98
C LEU A 87 33.94 0.50 -8.73
N SER A 88 34.42 1.24 -9.73
CA SER A 88 33.61 2.26 -10.41
C SER A 88 32.36 1.66 -11.08
N ALA A 89 32.52 0.56 -11.81
CA ALA A 89 31.41 -0.14 -12.46
C ALA A 89 30.41 -0.71 -11.43
N LEU A 90 30.90 -1.22 -10.29
CA LEU A 90 30.03 -1.67 -9.20
C LEU A 90 29.25 -0.51 -8.60
N MET A 91 29.92 0.62 -8.37
CA MET A 91 29.30 1.83 -7.83
C MET A 91 28.24 2.40 -8.79
N GLU A 92 28.48 2.38 -10.10
CA GLU A 92 27.47 2.75 -11.11
C GLU A 92 26.20 1.88 -11.01
N VAL A 93 26.37 0.56 -10.89
CA VAL A 93 25.24 -0.37 -10.75
C VAL A 93 24.48 -0.14 -9.45
N VAL A 94 25.19 0.05 -8.33
CA VAL A 94 24.57 0.30 -7.02
C VAL A 94 23.83 1.65 -7.01
N ASN A 95 24.39 2.68 -7.64
CA ASN A 95 23.74 3.98 -7.78
C ASN A 95 22.46 3.88 -8.63
N ALA A 96 22.52 3.17 -9.75
CA ALA A 96 21.34 2.94 -10.59
C ALA A 96 20.24 2.20 -9.82
N GLU A 97 20.62 1.20 -9.02
CA GLU A 97 19.68 0.47 -8.16
C GLU A 97 19.06 1.37 -7.07
N MET A 98 19.85 2.22 -6.43
CA MET A 98 19.38 3.18 -5.44
C MET A 98 18.31 4.12 -6.02
N VAL A 99 18.59 4.71 -7.18
CA VAL A 99 17.63 5.59 -7.88
C VAL A 99 16.34 4.83 -8.22
N ARG A 100 16.46 3.61 -8.75
CA ARG A 100 15.30 2.76 -9.07
C ARG A 100 14.45 2.49 -7.83
N ARG A 101 15.08 2.13 -6.70
CA ARG A 101 14.37 1.81 -5.45
C ARG A 101 13.69 3.01 -4.83
N ILE A 102 14.32 4.18 -4.89
CA ILE A 102 13.68 5.44 -4.46
C ILE A 102 12.38 5.67 -5.24
N GLN A 103 12.42 5.46 -6.56
CA GLN A 103 11.22 5.59 -7.39
C GLN A 103 10.16 4.55 -7.01
N THR A 104 10.53 3.27 -6.89
CA THR A 104 9.58 2.19 -6.53
C THR A 104 8.92 2.43 -5.16
N VAL A 105 9.66 2.90 -4.16
CA VAL A 105 9.08 3.27 -2.86
C VAL A 105 8.12 4.45 -2.99
N THR A 106 8.47 5.45 -3.82
CA THR A 106 7.60 6.61 -4.08
C THR A 106 6.27 6.16 -4.70
N ASP A 107 6.33 5.29 -5.72
CA ASP A 107 5.15 4.73 -6.38
C ASP A 107 4.30 3.90 -5.40
N ALA A 108 4.92 3.12 -4.52
CA ALA A 108 4.21 2.34 -3.51
C ALA A 108 3.50 3.26 -2.49
N ILE A 109 4.13 4.36 -2.08
CA ILE A 109 3.51 5.36 -1.20
C ILE A 109 2.31 6.01 -1.88
N GLU A 110 2.42 6.32 -3.18
CA GLU A 110 1.30 6.84 -3.96
C GLU A 110 0.15 5.82 -4.05
N SER A 111 0.45 4.53 -4.25
CA SER A 111 -0.56 3.46 -4.23
C SER A 111 -1.33 3.40 -2.91
N VAL A 112 -0.66 3.58 -1.77
CA VAL A 112 -1.34 3.68 -0.46
C VAL A 112 -2.24 4.91 -0.39
N ARG A 113 -1.78 6.08 -0.85
CA ARG A 113 -2.58 7.31 -0.87
C ARG A 113 -3.85 7.14 -1.72
N GLU A 114 -3.72 6.51 -2.88
CA GLU A 114 -4.86 6.18 -3.73
C GLU A 114 -5.82 5.18 -3.08
N ALA A 115 -5.30 4.16 -2.38
CA ALA A 115 -6.14 3.18 -1.70
C ALA A 115 -6.91 3.75 -0.49
N LEU A 116 -6.43 4.86 0.08
CA LEU A 116 -7.06 5.57 1.20
C LEU A 116 -8.16 6.54 0.78
N HIS A 117 -8.19 6.97 -0.48
CA HIS A 117 -9.20 7.87 -1.05
C HIS A 117 -10.40 7.11 -1.63
#